data_AF-A0A397W4Q1-F1
#
_entry.id   AF-A0A397W4Q1-F1
#
_cell.length_a   1.000
_cell.length_b   1.000
_cell.length_c   1.000
_cell.angle_alpha   90.00
_cell.angle_beta   90.00
_cell.angle_gamma   90.00
#
_symmetry.space_group_name_H-M   'P 1'
#
loop_
_entity.id
_entity.type
_entity.pdbx_description
1 polymer ?
#
loop_
_entity_poly.entity_id
_entity_poly.type
_entity_poly.pdbx_seq_one_letter_code
_entity_poly.pdbx_strand_id
1 'polypeptide(L)'
;MKVKGTDEILGGYNPIGWDKSAVRCYRNCNDSFIFSLKNGTIQNSILSRVTKPVNAIYCHSGCGPIFGAGFDLAMYYWFNQDSKCWHTQKSYEKRIRNASTFENDGFSYFSVEEYEIFQISTKS
;
A
#
# COMPACT_ATOMS: atom_id res chain seq x y z
N MET A 1 -6.85 -3.21 -2.98
CA MET A 1 -6.39 -4.56 -2.61
C MET A 1 -7.43 -5.15 -1.68
N LYS A 2 -8.19 -6.13 -2.17
CA LYS A 2 -9.09 -6.93 -1.33
C LYS A 2 -8.28 -8.03 -0.66
N VAL A 3 -8.27 -8.04 0.67
CA VAL A 3 -7.54 -9.04 1.45
C VAL A 3 -8.29 -10.37 1.39
N LYS A 4 -7.58 -11.45 1.02
CA LYS A 4 -8.17 -12.78 0.88
C LYS A 4 -8.76 -13.25 2.21
N GLY A 5 -10.02 -13.72 2.16
CA GLY A 5 -10.72 -14.25 3.34
C GLY A 5 -11.26 -13.19 4.31
N THR A 6 -11.25 -11.90 3.94
CA THR A 6 -11.83 -10.82 4.74
C THR A 6 -12.55 -9.79 3.86
N ASP A 7 -13.31 -8.90 4.49
CA ASP A 7 -13.93 -7.72 3.84
C ASP A 7 -13.00 -6.49 3.87
N GLU A 8 -11.73 -6.66 4.20
CA GLU A 8 -10.76 -5.57 4.33
C GLU A 8 -10.30 -5.11 2.94
N ILE A 9 -10.44 -3.81 2.68
CA ILE A 9 -9.89 -3.16 1.49
C ILE A 9 -8.73 -2.27 1.92
N LEU A 10 -7.55 -2.54 1.38
CA LEU A 10 -6.35 -1.72 1.54
C LEU A 10 -6.02 -1.04 0.21
N GLY A 11 -5.45 0.17 0.28
CA GLY A 11 -5.03 0.87 -0.92
C GLY A 11 -4.11 2.04 -0.62
N GLY A 12 -3.78 2.76 -1.68
CA GLY A 12 -3.05 4.00 -1.58
C GLY A 12 -3.19 4.84 -2.83
N TYR A 13 -2.95 6.13 -2.66
CA TYR A 13 -2.98 7.13 -3.71
C TYR A 13 -1.54 7.54 -4.05
N ASN A 14 -1.24 7.48 -5.35
CA ASN A 14 0.05 7.83 -5.92
C ASN A 14 -0.19 8.69 -7.18
N PRO A 15 -0.04 10.02 -7.12
CA PRO A 15 -0.23 10.90 -8.28
C PRO A 15 0.89 10.84 -9.31
N ILE A 16 2.07 10.32 -8.94
CA ILE A 16 3.25 10.33 -9.83
C ILE A 16 3.39 9.03 -10.64
N GLY A 17 2.58 8.02 -10.33
CA GLY A 17 2.64 6.68 -10.94
C GLY A 17 3.86 5.85 -10.51
N TRP A 18 3.86 4.58 -10.90
CA TRP A 18 5.00 3.68 -10.71
C TRP A 18 5.78 3.54 -12.01
N ASP A 19 7.10 3.72 -11.94
CA ASP A 19 7.99 3.41 -13.06
C ASP A 19 8.20 1.89 -13.14
N LYS A 20 7.46 1.24 -14.03
CA LYS A 20 7.57 -0.22 -14.24
C LYS A 20 8.83 -0.65 -14.98
N SER A 21 9.59 0.28 -15.55
CA SER A 21 10.87 -0.02 -16.20
C SER A 21 12.04 -0.10 -15.22
N ALA A 22 11.87 0.46 -14.01
CA ALA A 22 12.91 0.50 -13.00
C ALA A 22 13.22 -0.91 -12.44
N VAL A 23 14.51 -1.24 -12.36
CA VAL A 23 14.99 -2.41 -11.61
C VAL A 23 14.79 -2.18 -10.10
N ARG A 24 15.12 -0.97 -9.60
CA ARG A 24 14.85 -0.56 -8.23
C ARG A 24 15.04 0.95 -8.10
N CYS A 25 13.98 1.69 -7.77
CA CYS A 25 14.13 3.09 -7.38
C CYS A 25 13.04 3.55 -6.40
N TYR A 26 13.36 4.61 -5.66
CA TYR A 26 12.38 5.35 -4.86
C TYR A 26 12.04 6.66 -5.56
N ARG A 27 10.78 7.09 -5.43
CA ARG A 27 10.31 8.36 -5.93
C ARG A 27 9.72 9.20 -4.81
N ASN A 28 10.05 10.49 -4.85
CA ASN A 28 9.54 11.48 -3.93
C ASN A 28 8.06 11.79 -4.23
N CYS A 29 7.19 11.74 -3.23
CA CYS A 29 5.78 12.09 -3.39
C CYS A 29 5.17 12.59 -2.09
N ASN A 30 4.91 13.90 -1.97
CA ASN A 30 4.32 14.52 -0.77
C ASN A 30 2.82 14.23 -0.63
N ASP A 31 2.11 14.09 -1.75
CA ASP A 31 0.66 13.87 -1.74
C ASP A 31 0.28 12.40 -1.57
N SER A 32 1.26 11.51 -1.34
CA SER A 32 1.03 10.08 -1.16
C SER A 32 0.29 9.81 0.15
N PHE A 33 -0.70 8.93 0.09
CA PHE A 33 -1.34 8.39 1.29
C PHE A 33 -1.71 6.93 1.07
N ILE A 34 -1.71 6.15 2.14
CA ILE A 34 -2.28 4.80 2.17
C ILE A 34 -3.55 4.80 3.00
N PHE A 35 -4.44 3.86 2.74
CA PHE A 35 -5.72 3.80 3.43
C PHE A 35 -6.22 2.37 3.64
N SER A 36 -7.13 2.23 4.59
CA SER A 36 -8.02 1.07 4.71
C SER A 36 -9.48 1.50 4.74
N LEU A 37 -10.34 0.73 4.08
CA LEU A 37 -11.79 0.87 4.13
C LEU A 37 -12.36 -0.37 4.82
N LYS A 38 -13.35 -0.17 5.70
CA LYS A 38 -14.06 -1.25 6.40
C LYS A 38 -15.56 -1.13 6.18
N ASN A 39 -16.21 -2.26 5.84
CA ASN A 39 -17.66 -2.47 5.85
C ASN A 39 -18.52 -1.25 5.47
N GLY A 40 -18.21 -0.62 4.33
CA GLY A 40 -19.04 0.45 3.75
C GLY A 40 -19.23 1.71 4.60
N THR A 41 -18.58 1.84 5.77
CA THR A 41 -18.72 3.00 6.65
C THR A 41 -17.43 3.80 6.67
N ILE A 42 -17.49 5.02 6.12
CA ILE A 42 -16.35 5.96 6.08
C ILE A 42 -15.77 6.20 7.49
N GLN A 43 -16.61 6.16 8.53
CA GLN A 43 -16.21 6.38 9.93
C GLN A 43 -15.12 5.41 10.42
N ASN A 44 -15.07 4.19 9.88
CA ASN A 44 -14.09 3.18 10.27
C ASN A 44 -12.91 3.09 9.29
N SER A 45 -12.87 3.98 8.30
CA SER A 45 -11.79 4.05 7.33
C SER A 45 -10.60 4.81 7.91
N ILE A 46 -9.39 4.33 7.61
CA ILE A 46 -8.16 4.98 8.05
C ILE A 46 -7.50 5.59 6.82
N LEU A 47 -7.18 6.88 6.89
CA LEU A 47 -6.30 7.55 5.95
C LEU A 47 -5.00 7.91 6.66
N SER A 48 -3.88 7.51 6.06
CA SER A 48 -2.53 7.61 6.60
C SER A 48 -1.65 8.32 5.57
N ARG A 49 -1.25 9.57 5.85
CA ARG A 49 -0.42 10.35 4.92
C ARG A 49 1.05 10.00 5.07
N VAL A 50 1.82 10.24 4.02
CA VAL A 50 3.27 10.02 4.05
C VAL A 50 3.95 11.02 4.99
N THR A 51 4.87 10.54 5.81
CA THR A 51 5.73 11.38 6.67
C THR A 51 7.16 11.49 6.15
N LYS A 52 7.58 10.54 5.30
CA LYS A 52 8.90 10.52 4.65
C LYS A 52 8.75 10.54 3.13
N PRO A 53 8.46 11.70 2.54
CA PRO A 53 8.05 11.79 1.14
C PRO A 53 9.14 11.39 0.16
N VAL A 54 10.42 11.61 0.50
CA VAL A 54 11.60 11.32 -0.36
C VAL A 54 11.59 9.89 -0.91
N ASN A 55 11.07 8.94 -0.14
CA ASN A 55 10.99 7.52 -0.49
C ASN A 55 9.52 7.02 -0.43
N ALA A 56 8.56 7.86 -0.80
CA ALA A 56 7.14 7.59 -0.68
C ALA A 56 6.66 6.43 -1.57
N ILE A 57 7.23 6.30 -2.77
CA ILE A 57 6.82 5.31 -3.77
C ILE A 57 8.02 4.48 -4.18
N TYR A 58 7.92 3.17 -4.05
CA TYR A 58 8.95 2.24 -4.51
C TYR A 58 8.56 1.65 -5.86
N CYS A 59 9.46 1.73 -6.83
CA CYS A 59 9.27 1.23 -8.18
C CYS A 59 10.23 0.07 -8.44
N HIS A 60 9.66 -1.07 -8.85
CA HIS A 60 10.40 -2.27 -9.20
C HIS A 60 9.57 -3.09 -10.18
N SER A 61 10.13 -3.45 -11.33
CA SER A 61 9.44 -4.15 -12.42
C SER A 61 8.79 -5.48 -12.02
N GLY A 62 9.42 -6.21 -11.09
CA GLY A 62 8.89 -7.46 -10.53
C GLY A 62 7.84 -7.30 -9.43
N CYS A 63 7.52 -6.11 -8.94
CA CYS A 63 6.58 -5.91 -7.83
C CYS A 63 5.25 -5.29 -8.29
N GLY A 64 4.22 -5.43 -7.47
CA GLY A 64 3.02 -4.61 -7.56
C GLY A 64 3.23 -3.22 -6.93
N PRO A 65 2.14 -2.53 -6.56
CA PRO A 65 2.21 -1.28 -5.83
C PRO A 65 2.95 -1.43 -4.49
N ILE A 66 3.96 -0.59 -4.27
CA ILE A 66 4.67 -0.48 -2.99
C ILE A 66 4.75 0.99 -2.57
N PHE A 67 4.37 1.24 -1.32
CA PHE A 67 4.36 2.55 -0.68
C PHE A 67 5.35 2.56 0.49
N GLY A 68 6.19 3.60 0.56
CA GLY A 68 7.06 3.94 1.68
C GLY A 68 8.43 3.28 1.63
N ALA A 69 9.41 3.94 2.28
CA ALA A 69 10.78 3.44 2.43
C ALA A 69 10.83 2.11 3.19
N GLY A 70 9.87 1.94 4.10
CA GLY A 70 9.72 0.75 4.93
C GLY A 70 8.91 -0.36 4.29
N PHE A 71 8.46 -0.19 3.04
CA PHE A 71 7.48 -1.07 2.41
C PHE A 71 6.19 -1.10 3.26
N ASP A 72 5.73 0.09 3.64
CA ASP A 72 4.60 0.32 4.55
C ASP A 72 3.31 -0.32 4.02
N LEU A 73 3.08 -0.34 2.70
CA LEU A 73 2.09 -1.21 2.07
C LEU A 73 2.73 -1.80 0.82
N ALA A 74 2.82 -3.13 0.75
CA ALA A 74 3.60 -3.78 -0.29
C ALA A 74 2.91 -4.98 -0.92
N MET A 75 2.94 -5.02 -2.24
CA MET A 75 2.72 -6.20 -3.07
C MET A 75 4.07 -6.62 -3.69
N TYR A 76 4.77 -7.56 -3.05
CA TYR A 76 6.17 -7.84 -3.36
C TYR A 76 6.36 -9.10 -4.21
N TYR A 77 7.11 -8.97 -5.30
CA TYR A 77 7.41 -10.05 -6.26
C TYR A 77 6.20 -10.90 -6.64
N TRP A 78 6.24 -12.21 -6.40
CA TRP A 78 5.16 -13.18 -6.61
C TRP A 78 3.99 -12.91 -5.63
N PHE A 79 3.45 -11.69 -5.63
CA PHE A 79 2.42 -11.18 -4.73
C PHE A 79 1.09 -11.93 -4.84
N ASN A 80 0.95 -12.75 -5.88
CA ASN A 80 -0.15 -13.69 -6.09
C ASN A 80 -0.04 -14.96 -5.24
N GLN A 81 1.13 -15.23 -4.64
CA GLN A 81 1.29 -16.32 -3.67
C GLN A 81 0.84 -15.88 -2.28
N ASP A 82 0.56 -16.87 -1.41
CA ASP A 82 0.07 -16.58 -0.08
C ASP A 82 1.09 -15.83 0.78
N SER A 83 0.59 -14.83 1.53
CA SER A 83 1.38 -14.00 2.45
C SER A 83 2.57 -13.26 1.82
N LYS A 84 2.52 -12.97 0.50
CA LYS A 84 3.52 -12.15 -0.21
C LYS A 84 3.20 -10.65 -0.25
N CYS A 85 2.13 -10.23 0.43
CA CYS A 85 1.83 -8.83 0.68
C CYS A 85 1.94 -8.53 2.16
N TRP A 86 2.27 -7.29 2.53
CA TRP A 86 2.32 -6.90 3.92
C TRP A 86 2.07 -5.42 4.16
N HIS A 87 1.81 -5.11 5.42
CA HIS A 87 1.74 -3.76 5.95
C HIS A 87 2.70 -3.59 7.13
N THR A 88 3.35 -2.43 7.19
CA THR A 88 4.07 -1.93 8.36
C THR A 88 3.91 -0.41 8.45
N GLN A 89 4.37 0.22 9.54
CA GLN A 89 4.29 1.67 9.72
C GLN A 89 5.69 2.24 10.02
N LYS A 90 6.33 2.81 9.00
CA LYS A 90 7.69 3.39 9.06
C LYS A 90 7.81 4.75 8.35
N SER A 91 6.95 4.98 7.35
CA SER A 91 6.98 6.12 6.42
C SER A 91 5.62 6.80 6.26
N TYR A 92 4.57 6.24 6.86
CA TYR A 92 3.22 6.80 6.89
C TYR A 92 2.74 6.99 8.34
N GLU A 93 1.85 7.96 8.57
CA GLU A 93 1.46 8.45 9.90
C GLU A 93 0.81 7.39 10.80
N LYS A 94 -0.01 6.51 10.22
CA LYS A 94 -0.88 5.56 10.92
C LYS A 94 -0.75 4.16 10.36
N ARG A 95 -0.92 3.16 11.23
CA ARG A 95 -1.23 1.79 10.80
C ARG A 95 -2.61 1.76 10.16
N ILE A 96 -2.75 1.04 9.06
CA ILE A 96 -4.02 0.88 8.34
C ILE A 96 -4.67 -0.48 8.57
N ARG A 97 -3.98 -1.41 9.24
CA ARG A 97 -4.53 -2.71 9.66
C ARG A 97 -4.69 -2.82 11.17
N ASN A 98 -5.51 -3.76 11.63
CA ASN A 98 -5.72 -4.05 13.04
C ASN A 98 -4.39 -4.48 13.71
N ALA A 99 -4.11 -4.01 14.92
CA ALA A 99 -2.91 -4.41 15.66
C ALA A 99 -2.80 -5.94 15.86
N SER A 100 -3.92 -6.66 15.94
CA SER A 100 -3.93 -8.11 16.08
C SER A 100 -3.44 -8.88 14.84
N THR A 101 -3.31 -8.22 13.68
CA THR A 101 -2.81 -8.87 12.45
C THR A 101 -1.30 -8.75 12.30
N PHE A 102 -0.61 -8.09 13.23
CA PHE A 102 0.82 -7.93 13.22
C PHE A 102 1.49 -9.09 13.95
N GLU A 103 2.54 -9.62 13.34
CA GLU A 103 3.43 -10.58 13.96
C GLU A 103 4.49 -9.86 14.81
N ASN A 104 5.28 -10.64 15.56
CA ASN A 104 6.32 -10.12 16.46
C ASN A 104 7.43 -9.35 15.74
N ASP A 105 7.58 -9.54 14.42
CA ASP A 105 8.54 -8.83 13.58
C ASP A 105 8.06 -7.42 13.19
N GLY A 106 6.83 -7.04 13.57
CA GLY A 106 6.24 -5.74 13.26
C GLY A 106 5.66 -5.64 11.86
N PHE A 107 5.44 -6.77 11.19
CA PHE A 107 4.78 -6.86 9.89
C PHE A 107 3.42 -7.53 10.03
N SER A 108 2.47 -7.08 9.21
CA SER A 108 1.18 -7.74 9.04
C SER A 108 1.10 -8.31 7.64
N TYR A 109 1.31 -9.62 7.51
CA TYR A 109 1.30 -10.33 6.23
C TYR A 109 -0.12 -10.69 5.80
N PHE A 110 -0.35 -10.70 4.49
CA PHE A 110 -1.62 -11.07 3.91
C PHE A 110 -1.51 -11.53 2.45
N SER A 111 -2.55 -12.22 1.98
CA SER A 111 -2.77 -12.53 0.57
C SER A 111 -3.79 -11.56 -0.03
N VAL A 112 -3.64 -11.26 -1.32
CA VAL A 112 -4.58 -10.41 -2.07
C VAL A 112 -5.46 -11.32 -2.96
N GLU A 113 -6.77 -11.15 -2.86
CA GLU A 113 -7.73 -11.83 -3.76
C GLU A 113 -7.88 -11.04 -5.07
N GLU A 114 -7.97 -9.71 -4.95
CA GLU A 114 -8.20 -8.80 -6.08
C GLU A 114 -7.52 -7.46 -5.83
N TYR A 115 -7.07 -6.79 -6.89
CA TYR A 115 -6.65 -5.40 -6.83
C TYR A 115 -7.01 -4.67 -8.12
N GLU A 116 -7.34 -3.39 -7.96
CA GLU A 116 -7.69 -2.50 -9.06
C GLU A 116 -6.76 -1.29 -9.02
N ILE A 117 -6.50 -0.70 -10.19
CA ILE A 117 -5.77 0.55 -10.34
C ILE A 117 -6.66 1.52 -11.10
N PHE A 118 -6.93 2.66 -10.47
CA PHE A 118 -7.69 3.75 -11.06
C PHE A 118 -6.75 4.90 -11.39
N GLN A 119 -6.87 5.46 -12.60
CA GLN A 119 -6.19 6.68 -12.99
C GLN A 119 -7.19 7.81 -13.06
N ILE A 120 -6.87 8.93 -12.38
CA ILE A 120 -7.67 10.15 -12.44
C ILE A 120 -7.13 10.99 -13.59
N SER A 121 -7.97 11.32 -14.56
CA SER A 121 -7.71 12.33 -15.57
C SER A 121 -8.47 13.61 -15.23
N THR A 122 -7.81 14.75 -15.31
CA THR A 122 -8.51 16.04 -15.24
C THR A 122 -9.27 16.24 -16.55
N LYS A 123 -10.54 16.67 -16.47
CA LYS A 123 -11.26 17.12 -17.66
C LYS A 123 -10.54 18.33 -18.23
N SER A 124 -10.18 18.24 -19.51
CA SER A 124 -9.62 19.33 -20.32
C SER A 124 -10.73 20.28 -20.75
#